data_AF-A0A1W9SUK4-F1
#
_entry.id   AF-A0A1W9SUK4-F1
#
_cell.length_a   1.000
_cell.length_b   1.000
_cell.length_c   1.000
_cell.angle_alpha   90.00
_cell.angle_beta   90.00
_cell.angle_gamma   90.00
#
_symmetry.space_group_name_H-M   'P 1'
#
loop_
_entity.id
_entity.type
_entity.pdbx_description
1 polymer ?
#
loop_
_entity_poly.entity_id
_entity_poly.type
_entity_poly.pdbx_seq_one_letter_code
_entity_poly.pdbx_strand_id
1 'polypeptide(L)'
;MSTLVKNKIIAVYENGHIIISMEKGVEIKFPISKNKQLINGTNQQLNNIEISPYGLHWPDLDEDLSFQGLLKGDYGQYVGMQRSHHSEYIAP
;
A
#
# COMPACT_ATOMS: atom_id res chain seq x y z
N MET A 1 19.27 20.47 19.92
CA MET A 1 19.02 20.41 18.46
C MET A 1 18.55 19.01 18.13
N SER A 2 17.25 18.79 17.97
CA SER A 2 16.69 17.46 17.70
C SER A 2 16.92 17.12 16.23
N THR A 3 17.82 16.19 15.96
CA THR A 3 17.94 15.58 14.64
C THR A 3 16.68 14.74 14.39
N LEU A 4 15.67 15.35 13.77
CA LEU A 4 14.59 14.62 13.13
C LEU A 4 15.23 13.80 12.02
N VAL A 5 15.54 12.54 12.32
CA VAL A 5 15.88 11.55 11.30
C VAL A 5 14.63 11.45 10.43
N LYS A 6 14.63 12.17 9.30
CA LYS A 6 13.57 12.03 8.30
C LYS A 6 13.76 10.64 7.73
N ASN A 7 13.02 9.66 8.24
CA ASN A 7 12.99 8.33 7.67
C ASN A 7 12.71 8.44 6.17
N LYS A 8 13.72 8.22 5.33
CA LYS A 8 13.62 8.41 3.89
C LYS A 8 13.03 7.15 3.27
N ILE A 9 11.71 7.14 3.16
CA ILE A 9 10.97 6.12 2.41
C ILE A 9 10.79 6.65 0.99
N ILE A 10 11.11 5.82 0.00
CA ILE A 10 10.89 6.12 -1.41
C ILE A 10 9.96 5.04 -1.96
N ALA A 11 8.95 5.43 -2.71
CA ALA A 11 8.10 4.53 -3.47
C ALA A 11 8.03 5.00 -4.91
N VAL A 12 8.23 4.09 -5.87
CA VAL A 12 8.17 4.39 -7.30
C VAL A 12 7.47 3.26 -8.04
N TYR A 13 6.77 3.62 -9.12
CA TYR A 13 6.24 2.65 -10.07
C TYR A 13 7.18 2.51 -11.26
N GLU A 14 7.67 1.28 -11.49
CA GLU A 14 8.56 0.96 -12.61
C GLU A 14 8.23 -0.43 -13.18
N ASN A 15 8.11 -0.53 -14.52
CA ASN A 15 7.95 -1.80 -15.24
C ASN A 15 6.83 -2.71 -14.69
N GLY A 16 5.66 -2.15 -14.35
CA GLY A 16 4.54 -2.93 -13.80
C GLY A 16 4.67 -3.29 -12.32
N HIS A 17 5.67 -2.76 -11.61
CA HIS A 17 5.93 -3.05 -10.21
C HIS A 17 5.96 -1.78 -9.38
N ILE A 18 5.45 -1.87 -8.15
CA ILE A 18 5.71 -0.88 -7.10
C ILE A 18 6.95 -1.33 -6.36
N ILE A 19 7.93 -0.43 -6.27
CA ILE A 19 9.20 -0.62 -5.57
C ILE A 19 9.24 0.37 -4.43
N ILE A 20 9.39 -0.14 -3.21
CA ILE A 20 9.41 0.64 -1.98
C ILE A 20 10.75 0.40 -1.30
N SER A 21 11.57 1.44 -1.23
CA SER A 21 12.86 1.40 -0.54
C SER A 21 12.72 2.14 0.79
N MET A 22 12.93 1.41 1.88
CA MET A 22 12.93 1.95 3.24
C MET A 22 14.34 2.00 3.80
N GLU A 23 14.52 2.76 4.88
CA GLU A 23 15.78 2.76 5.61
C GLU A 23 16.13 1.37 6.16
N LYS A 24 17.43 1.14 6.42
CA LYS A 24 18.01 -0.15 6.87
C LYS A 24 18.01 -1.27 5.81
N GLY A 25 17.88 -0.91 4.53
CA GLY A 25 18.02 -1.86 3.42
C GLY A 25 16.80 -2.75 3.20
N VAL A 26 15.65 -2.39 3.76
CA VAL A 26 14.39 -3.08 3.50
C VAL A 26 13.83 -2.57 2.19
N GLU A 27 13.72 -3.45 1.21
CA GLU A 27 13.06 -3.18 -0.07
C GLU A 27 11.85 -4.11 -0.22
N ILE A 28 10.71 -3.53 -0.58
CA ILE A 28 9.49 -4.28 -0.89
C ILE A 28 9.18 -4.04 -2.37
N LYS A 29 9.04 -5.12 -3.12
CA LYS A 29 8.67 -5.08 -4.53
C LYS A 29 7.48 -5.99 -4.78
N PHE A 30 6.45 -5.46 -5.44
CA PHE A 30 5.29 -6.27 -5.85
C PHE A 30 4.73 -5.81 -7.19
N PRO A 31 4.15 -6.73 -7.99
CA PRO A 31 3.51 -6.38 -9.25
C PRO A 31 2.14 -5.72 -9.01
N ILE A 32 1.82 -4.68 -9.77
CA ILE A 32 0.51 -4.00 -9.68
C ILE A 32 -0.66 -4.94 -10.02
N SER A 33 -0.40 -6.00 -10.81
CA SER A 33 -1.41 -6.97 -11.21
C SER A 33 -2.04 -7.75 -10.05
N LYS A 34 -1.42 -7.74 -8.86
CA LYS A 34 -1.99 -8.34 -7.65
C LYS A 34 -3.05 -7.45 -6.99
N ASN A 35 -3.07 -6.17 -7.31
CA ASN A 35 -3.98 -5.21 -6.72
C ASN A 35 -4.99 -4.74 -7.79
N LYS A 36 -6.29 -4.90 -7.49
CA LYS A 36 -7.37 -4.57 -8.43
C LYS A 36 -7.50 -3.07 -8.72
N GLN A 37 -7.12 -2.21 -7.79
CA GLN A 37 -7.13 -0.77 -7.98
C GLN A 37 -5.89 -0.34 -8.78
N LEU A 38 -4.70 -0.81 -8.39
CA LEU A 38 -3.45 -0.42 -9.06
C LEU A 38 -3.34 -0.94 -10.49
N ILE A 39 -3.89 -2.11 -10.83
CA ILE A 39 -3.83 -2.64 -12.21
C ILE A 39 -4.55 -1.74 -13.22
N ASN A 40 -5.52 -0.93 -12.78
CA ASN A 40 -6.26 -0.01 -13.63
C ASN A 40 -5.65 1.41 -13.67
N GLY A 41 -4.61 1.67 -12.87
CA GLY A 41 -3.97 2.97 -12.79
C GLY A 41 -3.04 3.25 -13.96
N THR A 42 -3.02 4.50 -14.43
CA THR A 42 -2.02 4.96 -15.38
C THR A 42 -0.66 5.14 -14.70
N ASN A 43 0.42 5.16 -15.48
CA ASN A 43 1.77 5.39 -14.95
C ASN A 43 1.89 6.68 -14.11
N GLN A 44 1.13 7.73 -14.46
CA GLN A 44 1.12 8.99 -13.72
C GLN A 44 0.45 8.81 -12.35
N GLN A 45 -0.72 8.18 -12.32
CA GLN A 45 -1.46 7.91 -11.08
C GLN A 45 -0.67 6.97 -10.17
N LEU A 46 -0.06 5.92 -10.73
CA LEU A 46 0.76 4.96 -10.00
C LEU A 46 2.03 5.58 -9.40
N ASN A 47 2.55 6.65 -10.00
CA ASN A 47 3.67 7.42 -9.44
C ASN A 47 3.22 8.59 -8.56
N ASN A 48 1.94 8.93 -8.52
CA ASN A 48 1.38 9.90 -7.58
C ASN A 48 1.15 9.23 -6.21
N ILE A 49 2.23 8.84 -5.56
CA ILE A 49 2.22 8.10 -4.29
C ILE A 49 2.42 9.08 -3.13
N GLU A 50 1.45 9.12 -2.23
CA GLU A 50 1.57 9.81 -0.96
C GLU A 50 2.11 8.87 0.12
N ILE A 51 3.24 9.23 0.71
CA ILE A 51 3.91 8.42 1.73
C ILE A 51 3.52 8.96 3.11
N SER A 52 2.96 8.09 3.94
CA SER A 52 2.61 8.39 5.33
C SER A 52 3.45 7.54 6.30
N PRO A 53 3.50 7.88 7.60
CA PRO A 53 4.18 7.06 8.61
C PRO A 53 3.65 5.61 8.71
N TYR A 54 2.42 5.36 8.24
CA TYR A 54 1.75 4.06 8.39
C TYR A 54 1.70 3.25 7.09
N GLY A 55 1.99 3.86 5.94
CA GLY A 55 1.85 3.22 4.64
C GLY A 55 1.91 4.18 3.45
N LEU A 56 1.43 3.69 2.31
CA LEU A 56 1.33 4.40 1.05
C LEU A 56 -0.13 4.65 0.68
N HIS A 57 -0.40 5.77 0.03
CA HIS A 57 -1.71 6.12 -0.47
C HIS A 57 -1.61 6.61 -1.93
N TRP A 58 -2.52 6.14 -2.77
CA TRP A 58 -2.70 6.60 -4.14
C TRP A 58 -4.01 7.39 -4.23
N PRO A 59 -3.98 8.72 -4.11
CA PRO A 59 -5.20 9.55 -4.08
C PRO A 59 -6.01 9.45 -5.38
N ASP A 60 -5.36 9.26 -6.53
CA ASP A 60 -6.06 9.12 -7.81
C ASP A 60 -6.77 7.77 -8.00
N LEU A 61 -6.37 6.75 -7.24
CA LEU A 61 -6.86 5.37 -7.36
C LEU A 61 -7.70 4.94 -6.16
N ASP A 62 -7.82 5.82 -5.16
CA ASP A 62 -8.48 5.57 -3.88
C ASP A 62 -7.98 4.27 -3.21
N GLU A 63 -6.66 4.06 -3.26
CA GLU A 63 -6.02 2.87 -2.73
C GLU A 63 -5.05 3.23 -1.60
N ASP A 64 -5.14 2.49 -0.50
CA ASP A 64 -4.23 2.61 0.64
C ASP A 64 -3.59 1.27 0.98
N LEU A 65 -2.27 1.28 1.19
CA LEU A 65 -1.51 0.09 1.58
C LEU A 65 -0.69 0.39 2.82
N SER A 66 -0.98 -0.32 3.92
CA SER A 66 -0.21 -0.20 5.15
C SER A 66 1.14 -0.91 5.06
N PHE A 67 2.19 -0.37 5.67
CA PHE A 67 3.50 -1.05 5.73
C PHE A 67 3.41 -2.41 6.43
N GLN A 68 2.52 -2.54 7.43
CA GLN A 68 2.27 -3.81 8.10
C GLN A 68 1.69 -4.86 7.15
N GLY A 69 0.76 -4.47 6.28
CA GLY A 69 0.21 -5.34 5.22
C GLY A 69 1.29 -5.73 4.21
N LEU A 70 2.02 -4.73 3.71
CA LEU A 70 3.11 -4.93 2.74
C LEU A 70 4.17 -5.92 3.24
N LEU A 71 4.58 -5.83 4.51
CA LEU A 71 5.52 -6.76 5.15
C LEU A 71 4.97 -8.18 5.32
N LYS A 72 3.65 -8.33 5.41
CA LYS A 72 2.97 -9.63 5.43
C LYS A 72 2.67 -10.18 4.03
N GLY A 73 3.03 -9.43 2.98
CA GLY A 73 2.72 -9.77 1.59
C GLY A 73 1.28 -9.47 1.19
N ASP A 74 0.57 -8.65 1.95
CA ASP A 74 -0.75 -8.11 1.59
C ASP A 74 -0.56 -6.80 0.82
N TYR A 75 -0.80 -6.87 -0.49
CA TYR A 75 -0.71 -5.75 -1.42
C TYR A 75 -2.10 -5.27 -1.84
N GLY A 76 -3.13 -5.48 -1.02
CA GLY A 76 -4.52 -5.17 -1.36
C GLY A 76 -5.23 -6.30 -2.12
N GLN A 77 -4.58 -7.45 -2.32
CA GLN A 77 -5.23 -8.61 -2.96
C GLN A 77 -6.30 -9.29 -2.07
N TYR A 78 -6.29 -9.03 -0.75
CA TYR A 78 -7.21 -9.65 0.21
C TYR A 78 -8.37 -8.74 0.64
N VAL A 79 -8.54 -7.58 -0.01
CA VAL A 79 -9.67 -6.67 0.23
C VAL A 79 -10.97 -7.41 -0.10
N GLY A 80 -11.61 -7.95 0.94
CA GLY A 80 -12.77 -8.84 0.86
C GLY A 80 -12.84 -9.88 1.98
N MET A 81 -11.73 -10.26 2.63
CA MET A 81 -11.73 -11.36 3.61
C MET A 81 -11.90 -10.92 5.08
N GLN A 82 -11.93 -9.61 5.38
CA GLN A 82 -12.12 -9.07 6.74
C GLN A 82 -13.39 -8.23 6.91
N ARG A 83 -14.45 -8.49 6.12
CA ARG A 83 -15.81 -7.93 6.36
C ARG A 83 -16.74 -8.93 7.04
N SER A 84 -16.25 -9.63 8.05
CA SER A 84 -17.06 -10.55 8.84
C SER A 84 -16.77 -10.37 10.33
N HIS A 85 -17.31 -9.31 10.95
CA HIS A 85 -17.86 -9.38 12.32
C HIS A 85 -18.56 -8.06 12.71
N HIS A 86 -19.70 -7.81 12.08
CA HIS A 86 -20.87 -7.27 12.78
C HIS A 86 -22.12 -7.78 12.06
N SER A 87 -22.29 -9.11 12.10
CA SER A 87 -23.58 -9.71 11.73
C SER A 87 -24.55 -9.37 12.85
N GLU A 88 -25.51 -8.54 12.49
CA GLU A 88 -26.75 -8.27 13.18
C GLU A 88 -27.30 -9.53 13.85
N TYR A 89 -27.61 -9.42 15.14
CA TYR A 89 -28.21 -10.49 15.94
C TYR A 89 -29.72 -10.51 15.68
N ILE A 90 -30.18 -11.40 14.80
CA ILE A 90 -31.57 -11.85 14.65
C ILE A 90 -31.41 -13.35 14.30
N ALA A 91 -31.92 -14.37 14.99
CA ALA A 91 -33.20 -14.63 15.67
C ALA A 91 -32.99 -15.95 16.49
N PRO A 92 -34.00 -16.61 17.10
CA PRO A 92 -35.46 -16.52 16.92
C PRO A 92 -36.22 -15.76 18.01
#